data_AF-A0A2U1T706-F1
#
_entry.id   AF-A0A2U1T706-F1
#
_cell.length_a   1.000
_cell.length_b   1.000
_cell.length_c   1.000
_cell.angle_alpha   90.00
_cell.angle_beta   90.00
_cell.angle_gamma   90.00
#
_symmetry.space_group_name_H-M   'P 1'
#
loop_
_entity.id
_entity.type
_entity.pdbx_description
1 polymer ?
#
loop_
_entity_poly.entity_id
_entity_poly.type
_entity_poly.pdbx_seq_one_letter_code
_entity_poly.pdbx_strand_id
1 'polypeptide(L)'
;MRGTTVRKDLSGLTRLEQIDELRARMAAVTGEPAKGAATPVESPAEYALEVGLPAPLPRRGITECSECPALAVELIRQVTAAGGYVGVIGWADLSFAAVEHLDQVITIPDPGSDPLGIASILVEGLDLVILHSAVEMNLSPVRVRPLAGRLRRGQAALVLVGWKAPSPALTIDAHVSAYRGIGRGTGRITGYDIDVTVADKTHRQHATYGVGQRPRLRAV
;
A
#
# COMPACT_ATOMS: atom_id res chain seq x y z
N MET A 1 40.11 25.62 -2.69
CA MET A 1 40.80 25.16 -3.91
C MET A 1 41.63 23.93 -3.59
N ARG A 2 41.27 22.74 -4.08
CA ARG A 2 42.17 21.59 -4.30
C ARG A 2 41.38 20.47 -4.98
N GLY A 3 41.92 19.93 -6.06
CA GLY A 3 41.35 18.79 -6.76
C GLY A 3 41.39 18.89 -8.28
N THR A 4 42.49 19.34 -8.87
CA THR A 4 42.75 19.08 -10.29
C THR A 4 42.92 17.57 -10.43
N THR A 5 41.92 16.87 -10.96
CA THR A 5 42.06 15.46 -11.33
C THR A 5 43.11 15.37 -12.43
N VAL A 6 44.27 14.82 -12.07
CA VAL A 6 45.35 14.54 -13.01
C VAL A 6 44.78 13.63 -14.11
N ARG A 7 44.68 14.16 -15.34
CA ARG A 7 44.37 13.35 -16.52
C ARG A 7 45.47 12.31 -16.67
N LYS A 8 45.19 11.06 -16.30
CA LYS A 8 46.08 9.94 -16.56
C LYS A 8 46.03 9.64 -18.06
N ASP A 9 47.17 9.80 -18.73
CA ASP A 9 47.29 9.50 -20.16
C ASP A 9 47.11 7.99 -20.39
N LEU A 10 46.15 7.65 -21.25
CA LEU A 10 45.72 6.27 -21.53
C LEU A 10 46.49 5.68 -22.73
N SER A 11 47.30 6.49 -23.41
CA SER A 11 47.96 6.15 -24.68
C SER A 11 48.93 4.95 -24.61
N GLY A 12 49.43 4.61 -23.42
CA GLY A 12 50.35 3.48 -23.18
C GLY A 12 49.70 2.16 -22.75
N LEU A 13 48.37 2.10 -22.62
CA LEU A 13 47.66 0.89 -22.16
C LEU A 13 47.16 0.03 -23.32
N THR A 14 47.06 -1.27 -23.09
CA THR A 14 46.39 -2.16 -24.05
C THR A 14 44.92 -1.79 -24.16
N ARG A 15 44.29 -2.11 -25.31
CA ARG A 15 42.89 -1.76 -25.57
C ARG A 15 41.93 -2.32 -24.51
N LEU A 16 42.24 -3.47 -23.92
CA LEU A 16 41.42 -4.08 -22.86
C LEU A 16 41.53 -3.28 -21.56
N GLU A 17 42.74 -2.89 -21.15
CA GLU A 17 42.97 -2.09 -19.95
C GLU A 17 42.34 -0.68 -20.07
N GLN A 18 42.38 -0.09 -21.27
CA GLN A 18 41.70 1.17 -21.55
C GLN A 18 40.17 1.04 -21.39
N ILE A 19 39.59 -0.07 -21.84
CA ILE A 19 38.15 -0.33 -21.73
C ILE A 19 37.75 -0.51 -20.26
N ASP A 20 38.54 -1.23 -19.47
CA ASP A 20 38.24 -1.47 -18.06
C ASP A 20 38.35 -0.18 -17.23
N GLU A 21 39.36 0.64 -17.48
CA GLU A 21 39.51 1.96 -16.85
C GLU A 21 38.36 2.91 -17.24
N LEU A 22 37.93 2.90 -18.49
CA LEU A 22 36.77 3.69 -18.94
C LEU A 22 35.47 3.21 -18.29
N ARG A 23 35.26 1.89 -18.15
CA ARG A 23 34.11 1.32 -17.43
C ARG A 23 34.09 1.70 -15.95
N ALA A 24 35.25 1.64 -15.28
CA ALA A 24 35.38 2.06 -13.89
C ALA A 24 35.03 3.56 -13.71
N ARG A 25 35.45 4.41 -14.65
CA ARG A 25 35.10 5.84 -14.64
C ARG A 25 33.61 6.08 -14.91
N MET A 26 33.01 5.35 -15.84
CA MET A 26 31.57 5.46 -16.09
C MET A 26 30.77 5.08 -14.84
N ALA A 27 31.15 4.01 -14.14
CA ALA A 27 30.51 3.57 -12.90
C ALA A 27 30.64 4.60 -11.76
N ALA A 28 31.78 5.29 -11.65
CA ALA A 28 31.99 6.33 -10.65
C ALA A 28 31.16 7.60 -10.92
N VAL A 29 30.84 7.88 -12.19
CA VAL A 29 30.04 9.06 -12.59
C VAL A 29 28.53 8.80 -12.47
N THR A 30 28.08 7.55 -12.62
CA THR A 30 26.65 7.20 -12.56
C THR A 30 26.12 6.90 -11.16
N GLY A 31 26.97 6.89 -10.13
CA GLY A 31 26.52 6.69 -8.74
C GLY A 31 25.80 5.36 -8.55
N GLU A 32 26.33 4.27 -9.10
CA GLU A 32 25.80 2.93 -8.82
C GLU A 32 26.16 2.52 -7.39
N PRO A 33 25.18 2.14 -6.55
CA PRO A 33 25.49 1.63 -5.21
C PRO A 33 26.23 0.30 -5.33
N ALA A 34 27.32 0.18 -4.58
CA ALA A 34 28.12 -1.05 -4.49
C ALA A 34 27.23 -2.25 -4.14
N LYS A 35 27.19 -3.24 -5.04
CA LYS A 35 26.69 -4.59 -4.74
C LYS A 35 27.61 -5.19 -3.67
N GLY A 36 27.15 -5.27 -2.43
CA GLY A 36 27.92 -5.95 -1.37
C GLY A 36 27.64 -5.58 0.08
N ALA A 37 26.72 -4.67 0.38
CA ALA A 37 26.18 -4.59 1.73
C ALA A 37 25.02 -5.57 1.85
N ALA A 38 25.23 -6.70 2.52
CA ALA A 38 24.14 -7.55 2.96
C ALA A 38 23.22 -6.70 3.84
N THR A 39 22.05 -6.34 3.29
CA THR A 39 20.95 -5.86 4.10
C THR A 39 20.68 -6.88 5.20
N PRO A 40 20.48 -6.46 6.46
CA PRO A 40 20.00 -7.37 7.49
C PRO A 40 18.79 -8.13 6.93
N VAL A 41 18.78 -9.45 7.10
CA VAL A 41 17.64 -10.28 6.73
C VAL A 41 16.50 -9.90 7.69
N GLU A 42 15.74 -8.87 7.32
CA GLU A 42 14.54 -8.41 8.00
C GLU A 42 13.54 -9.58 8.05
N SER A 43 12.86 -9.74 9.20
CA SER A 43 12.06 -10.92 9.49
C SER A 43 10.80 -10.95 8.61
N PRO A 44 10.31 -12.11 8.14
CA PRO A 44 9.10 -12.20 7.29
C PRO A 44 7.85 -11.50 7.86
N ALA A 45 7.75 -11.36 9.20
CA ALA A 45 6.66 -10.68 9.88
C ALA A 45 6.70 -9.14 9.75
N GLU A 46 7.85 -8.53 9.44
CA GLU A 46 7.97 -7.08 9.21
C GLU A 46 7.40 -6.65 7.85
N TYR A 47 7.11 -7.60 6.96
CA TYR A 47 6.64 -7.34 5.61
C TYR A 47 5.12 -7.47 5.44
N ALA A 48 4.41 -7.82 6.51
CA ALA A 48 2.99 -8.11 6.48
C ALA A 48 2.26 -7.27 7.54
N LEU A 49 1.17 -6.64 7.14
CA LEU A 49 0.24 -5.97 8.05
C LEU A 49 -0.98 -6.87 8.20
N GLU A 50 -1.09 -7.49 9.38
CA GLU A 50 -2.21 -8.34 9.75
C GLU A 50 -3.46 -7.49 9.96
N VAL A 51 -4.45 -7.68 9.10
CA VAL A 51 -5.73 -6.93 9.07
C VAL A 51 -6.91 -7.87 8.93
N GLY A 52 -6.77 -9.09 9.45
CA GLY A 52 -7.87 -10.07 9.52
C GLY A 52 -8.34 -10.58 8.17
N LEU A 53 -7.74 -10.14 7.06
CA LEU A 53 -7.95 -10.63 5.71
C LEU A 53 -7.44 -12.08 5.54
N PRO A 54 -7.84 -12.81 4.48
CA PRO A 54 -7.36 -14.17 4.24
C PRO A 54 -5.84 -14.22 4.04
N ALA A 55 -5.28 -13.14 3.50
CA ALA A 55 -3.86 -12.88 3.42
C ALA A 55 -3.55 -11.46 3.94
N PRO A 56 -2.40 -11.26 4.60
CA PRO A 56 -2.03 -9.96 5.14
C PRO A 56 -1.70 -8.95 4.03
N LEU A 57 -1.80 -7.66 4.35
CA LEU A 57 -1.41 -6.61 3.41
C LEU A 57 0.12 -6.52 3.33
N PRO A 58 0.71 -6.47 2.14
CA PRO A 58 2.16 -6.30 2.00
C PRO A 58 2.57 -4.91 2.49
N ARG A 59 3.34 -4.85 3.58
CA ARG A 59 4.07 -3.63 3.96
C ARG A 59 5.08 -3.29 2.88
N ARG A 60 5.33 -2.00 2.71
CA ARG A 60 6.21 -1.47 1.66
C ARG A 60 5.76 -1.85 0.23
N GLY A 61 4.51 -2.30 0.09
CA GLY A 61 3.91 -2.80 -1.14
C GLY A 61 2.60 -2.10 -1.48
N ILE A 62 2.23 -2.19 -2.76
CA ILE A 62 0.98 -1.62 -3.28
C ILE A 62 -0.06 -2.73 -3.35
N THR A 63 -1.19 -2.51 -2.69
CA THR A 63 -2.39 -3.32 -2.81
C THR A 63 -3.43 -2.55 -3.60
N GLU A 64 -3.99 -3.17 -4.63
CA GLU A 64 -5.16 -2.63 -5.33
C GLU A 64 -6.43 -3.21 -4.70
N CYS A 65 -7.43 -2.39 -4.43
CA CYS A 65 -8.68 -2.81 -3.81
C CYS A 65 -9.86 -2.29 -4.63
N SER A 66 -10.88 -3.13 -4.84
CA SER A 66 -12.17 -2.67 -5.35
C SER A 66 -12.79 -1.66 -4.40
N GLU A 67 -13.74 -0.87 -4.90
CA GLU A 67 -14.41 0.13 -4.08
C GLU A 67 -15.40 -0.51 -3.11
N CYS A 68 -14.96 -0.70 -1.86
CA CYS A 68 -15.77 -1.22 -0.77
C CYS A 68 -15.52 -0.39 0.51
N PRO A 69 -16.33 0.67 0.77
CA PRO A 69 -16.18 1.50 1.98
C PRO A 69 -16.23 0.68 3.27
N ALA A 70 -17.09 -0.34 3.30
CA ALA A 70 -17.24 -1.23 4.45
C ALA A 70 -15.95 -1.99 4.79
N LEU A 71 -15.19 -2.43 3.77
CA LEU A 71 -13.90 -3.06 3.98
C LEU A 71 -12.85 -2.03 4.40
N ALA A 72 -12.80 -0.87 3.75
CA ALA A 72 -11.85 0.20 4.13
C ALA A 72 -11.98 0.59 5.60
N VAL A 73 -13.21 0.76 6.10
CA VAL A 73 -13.47 1.04 7.52
C VAL A 73 -12.99 -0.11 8.41
N GLU A 74 -13.23 -1.37 8.03
CA GLU A 74 -12.77 -2.51 8.81
C GLU A 74 -11.23 -2.60 8.87
N LEU A 75 -10.53 -2.32 7.76
CA LEU A 75 -9.07 -2.22 7.74
C LEU A 75 -8.58 -1.13 8.69
N ILE A 76 -9.20 0.07 8.66
CA ILE A 76 -8.87 1.18 9.56
C ILE A 76 -9.07 0.75 11.02
N ARG A 77 -10.21 0.13 11.34
CA ARG A 77 -10.53 -0.35 12.71
C ARG A 77 -9.49 -1.32 13.21
N GLN A 78 -9.07 -2.28 12.39
CA GLN A 78 -8.11 -3.30 12.82
C GLN A 78 -6.71 -2.72 13.06
N VAL A 79 -6.23 -1.85 12.16
CA VAL A 79 -4.91 -1.22 12.32
C VAL A 79 -4.89 -0.31 13.55
N THR A 80 -5.92 0.52 13.72
CA THR A 80 -6.01 1.44 14.86
C THR A 80 -6.25 0.71 16.20
N ALA A 81 -7.06 -0.36 16.23
CA ALA A 81 -7.19 -1.21 17.41
C ALA A 81 -5.87 -1.88 17.84
N ALA A 82 -4.95 -2.12 16.88
CA ALA A 82 -3.60 -2.60 17.15
C ALA A 82 -2.61 -1.50 17.55
N GLY A 83 -3.06 -0.24 17.66
CA GLY A 83 -2.24 0.93 17.99
C GLY A 83 -1.49 1.56 16.82
N GLY A 84 -1.78 1.14 15.58
CA GLY A 84 -1.17 1.66 14.36
C GLY A 84 -1.85 2.93 13.85
N TYR A 85 -1.14 3.70 13.03
CA TYR A 85 -1.65 4.95 12.45
C TYR A 85 -2.07 4.77 10.99
N VAL A 86 -3.18 5.41 10.62
CA VAL A 86 -3.80 5.27 9.29
C VAL A 86 -3.98 6.62 8.61
N GLY A 87 -3.61 6.70 7.34
CA GLY A 87 -3.88 7.84 6.47
C GLY A 87 -4.97 7.52 5.44
N VAL A 88 -5.97 8.38 5.29
CA VAL A 88 -7.00 8.27 4.25
C VAL A 88 -6.98 9.51 3.38
N ILE A 89 -6.77 9.33 2.08
CA ILE A 89 -6.56 10.41 1.12
C ILE A 89 -7.63 10.31 0.03
N GLY A 90 -8.35 11.40 -0.23
CA GLY A 90 -9.29 11.52 -1.35
C GLY A 90 -10.64 10.84 -1.14
N TRP A 91 -11.02 10.49 0.10
CA TRP A 91 -12.29 9.81 0.40
C TRP A 91 -13.17 10.66 1.32
N ALA A 92 -13.84 11.67 0.75
CA ALA A 92 -14.56 12.68 1.53
C ALA A 92 -15.84 12.17 2.22
N ASP A 93 -16.48 11.16 1.67
CA ASP A 93 -17.73 10.56 2.12
C ASP A 93 -17.53 9.25 2.91
N LEU A 94 -16.29 8.87 3.21
CA LEU A 94 -16.00 7.70 4.04
C LEU A 94 -16.46 7.95 5.48
N SER A 95 -17.32 7.09 5.99
CA SER A 95 -17.79 7.16 7.38
C SER A 95 -16.79 6.50 8.33
N PHE A 96 -16.34 7.24 9.35
CA PHE A 96 -15.48 6.72 10.41
C PHE A 96 -16.26 6.33 11.69
N ALA A 97 -17.58 6.28 11.64
CA ALA A 97 -18.43 6.11 12.82
C ALA A 97 -18.16 4.79 13.60
N ALA A 98 -17.57 3.78 12.94
CA ALA A 98 -17.22 2.51 13.57
C ALA A 98 -15.77 2.48 14.12
N VAL A 99 -14.96 3.51 13.90
CA VAL A 99 -13.56 3.58 14.34
C VAL A 99 -13.49 4.17 15.74
N GLU A 100 -12.94 3.41 16.68
CA GLU A 100 -12.86 3.82 18.10
C GLU A 100 -11.68 4.78 18.36
N HIS A 101 -10.53 4.54 17.72
CA HIS A 101 -9.29 5.30 17.91
C HIS A 101 -9.08 6.32 16.80
N LEU A 102 -9.94 7.33 16.73
CA LEU A 102 -9.87 8.39 15.70
C LEU A 102 -8.62 9.27 15.81
N ASP A 103 -8.00 9.33 16.98
CA ASP A 103 -6.73 10.02 17.24
C ASP A 103 -5.56 9.45 16.41
N GLN A 104 -5.70 8.23 15.90
CA GLN A 104 -4.72 7.55 15.06
C GLN A 104 -5.04 7.66 13.55
N VAL A 105 -6.10 8.39 13.18
CA VAL A 105 -6.55 8.52 11.80
C VAL A 105 -6.27 9.92 11.28
N ILE A 106 -5.49 10.01 10.20
CA ILE A 106 -5.25 11.24 9.44
C ILE A 106 -6.13 11.20 8.20
N THR A 107 -7.03 12.16 8.05
CA THR A 107 -7.88 12.27 6.86
C THR A 107 -7.51 13.48 6.03
N ILE A 108 -7.45 13.29 4.71
CA ILE A 108 -7.26 14.33 3.71
C ILE A 108 -8.39 14.16 2.69
N PRO A 109 -9.59 14.70 2.97
CA PRO A 109 -10.78 14.49 2.14
C PRO A 109 -10.59 14.97 0.70
N ASP A 110 -9.93 16.11 0.52
CA ASP A 110 -9.58 16.69 -0.78
C ASP A 110 -8.06 16.90 -0.87
N PRO A 111 -7.34 16.02 -1.61
CA PRO A 111 -5.90 16.14 -1.80
C PRO A 111 -5.50 17.21 -2.84
N GLY A 112 -6.45 17.87 -3.50
CA GLY A 112 -6.18 18.81 -4.58
C GLY A 112 -5.48 18.16 -5.77
N SER A 113 -4.45 18.83 -6.32
CA SER A 113 -3.82 18.44 -7.58
C SER A 113 -2.74 17.36 -7.46
N ASP A 114 -2.23 17.06 -6.26
CA ASP A 114 -1.15 16.09 -6.06
C ASP A 114 -1.43 15.05 -4.95
N PRO A 115 -2.41 14.16 -5.17
CA PRO A 115 -2.69 13.06 -4.23
C PRO A 115 -1.51 12.10 -4.04
N LEU A 116 -0.66 11.91 -5.06
CA LEU A 116 0.47 10.99 -4.98
C LEU A 116 1.63 11.56 -4.16
N GLY A 117 1.86 12.87 -4.21
CA GLY A 117 2.81 13.55 -3.34
C GLY A 117 2.41 13.45 -1.87
N ILE A 118 1.12 13.67 -1.57
CA ILE A 118 0.56 13.49 -0.22
C ILE A 118 0.73 12.04 0.25
N ALA A 119 0.34 11.07 -0.59
CA ALA A 119 0.52 9.66 -0.29
C ALA A 119 1.99 9.31 -0.02
N SER A 120 2.91 9.86 -0.80
CA SER A 120 4.36 9.65 -0.66
C SER A 120 4.91 10.12 0.69
N ILE A 121 4.31 11.16 1.29
CA ILE A 121 4.69 11.64 2.62
C ILE A 121 4.14 10.69 3.70
N LEU A 122 2.86 10.33 3.60
CA LEU A 122 2.21 9.50 4.62
C LEU A 122 2.78 8.07 4.68
N VAL A 123 3.15 7.48 3.54
CA VAL A 123 3.68 6.10 3.52
C VAL A 123 5.04 5.94 4.20
N GLU A 124 5.78 7.03 4.46
CA GLU A 124 7.04 6.97 5.19
C GLU A 124 6.83 6.84 6.71
N GLY A 125 5.70 7.31 7.25
CA GLY A 125 5.48 7.43 8.70
C GLY A 125 4.28 6.68 9.27
N LEU A 126 3.39 6.13 8.44
CA LEU A 126 2.17 5.45 8.88
C LEU A 126 2.22 3.93 8.67
N ASP A 127 1.27 3.22 9.27
CA ASP A 127 1.13 1.76 9.12
C ASP A 127 0.28 1.38 7.90
N LEU A 128 -0.78 2.15 7.65
CA LEU A 128 -1.68 1.96 6.52
C LEU A 128 -1.95 3.31 5.86
N VAL A 129 -1.88 3.36 4.54
CA VAL A 129 -2.33 4.50 3.74
C VAL A 129 -3.34 4.01 2.73
N ILE A 130 -4.55 4.58 2.77
CA ILE A 130 -5.60 4.35 1.78
C ILE A 130 -5.65 5.59 0.88
N LEU A 131 -5.36 5.39 -0.40
CA LEU A 131 -5.52 6.41 -1.43
C LEU A 131 -6.74 6.06 -2.29
N HIS A 132 -7.75 6.90 -2.22
CA HIS A 132 -9.01 6.76 -2.94
C HIS A 132 -9.09 7.69 -4.14
N SER A 133 -9.82 7.26 -5.17
CA SER A 133 -10.33 8.10 -6.25
C SER A 133 -11.73 7.64 -6.62
N ALA A 134 -12.68 8.58 -6.69
CA ALA A 134 -14.05 8.30 -7.11
C ALA A 134 -14.19 7.89 -8.60
N VAL A 135 -13.15 8.14 -9.40
CA VAL A 135 -13.08 7.73 -10.81
C VAL A 135 -11.90 6.79 -10.97
N GLU A 136 -12.08 5.70 -11.70
CA GLU A 136 -10.97 4.78 -11.97
C GLU A 136 -9.82 5.50 -12.70
N MET A 137 -8.63 5.47 -12.11
CA MET A 137 -7.44 6.11 -12.65
C MET A 137 -6.30 5.12 -12.86
N ASN A 138 -5.71 5.13 -14.06
CA ASN A 138 -4.52 4.33 -14.35
C ASN A 138 -3.24 5.08 -13.94
N LEU A 139 -2.47 4.49 -13.04
CA LEU A 139 -1.16 5.00 -12.69
C LEU A 139 -0.11 4.51 -13.69
N SER A 140 0.53 5.45 -14.38
CA SER A 140 1.66 5.11 -15.25
C SER A 140 2.88 4.66 -14.43
N PRO A 141 3.77 3.82 -14.99
CA PRO A 141 5.00 3.42 -14.30
C PRO A 141 5.87 4.61 -13.85
N VAL A 142 5.84 5.72 -14.60
CA VAL A 142 6.57 6.95 -14.26
C VAL A 142 6.01 7.58 -12.98
N ARG A 143 4.68 7.59 -12.80
CA ARG A 143 4.02 8.15 -11.62
C ARG A 143 4.13 7.25 -10.39
N VAL A 144 4.12 5.94 -10.57
CA VAL A 144 4.24 4.97 -9.46
C VAL A 144 5.65 4.89 -8.90
N ARG A 145 6.69 5.00 -9.74
CA ARG A 145 8.10 4.80 -9.31
C ARG A 145 8.52 5.66 -8.12
N PRO A 146 8.26 6.99 -8.07
CA PRO A 146 8.59 7.81 -6.91
C PRO A 146 7.87 7.36 -5.64
N LEU A 147 6.55 7.12 -5.74
CA LEU A 147 5.73 6.64 -4.63
C LEU A 147 6.22 5.29 -4.10
N ALA A 148 6.47 4.32 -4.99
CA ALA A 148 7.01 3.02 -4.62
C ALA A 148 8.41 3.12 -4.01
N GLY A 149 9.22 4.11 -4.43
CA GLY A 149 10.52 4.40 -3.82
C GLY A 149 10.42 4.88 -2.39
N ARG A 150 9.42 5.72 -2.10
CA ARG A 150 9.11 6.24 -0.75
C ARG A 150 8.52 5.15 0.14
N LEU A 151 7.59 4.38 -0.41
CA LEU A 151 6.96 3.24 0.24
C LEU A 151 7.98 2.19 0.72
N ARG A 152 9.06 1.95 -0.04
CA ARG A 152 10.16 1.06 0.37
C ARG A 152 11.02 1.58 1.53
N ARG A 153 11.02 2.90 1.79
CA ARG A 153 11.77 3.51 2.91
C ARG A 153 10.97 3.52 4.20
N GLY A 154 9.64 3.51 4.11
CA GLY A 154 8.74 3.45 5.24
C GLY A 154 8.39 2.03 5.67
N GLN A 155 7.27 1.90 6.38
CA GLN A 155 6.68 0.64 6.80
C GLN A 155 5.21 0.49 6.38
N ALA A 156 4.64 1.48 5.70
CA ALA A 156 3.22 1.47 5.38
C ALA A 156 2.84 0.34 4.42
N ALA A 157 1.65 -0.24 4.61
CA ALA A 157 0.90 -0.86 3.53
C ALA A 157 0.13 0.22 2.77
N LEU A 158 0.29 0.28 1.44
CA LEU A 158 -0.48 1.22 0.60
C LEU A 158 -1.64 0.48 -0.06
N VAL A 159 -2.86 0.91 0.21
CA VAL A 159 -4.09 0.43 -0.44
C VAL A 159 -4.59 1.49 -1.40
N LEU A 160 -4.75 1.11 -2.66
CA LEU A 160 -5.27 1.92 -3.73
C LEU A 160 -6.72 1.54 -4.01
N VAL A 161 -7.64 2.48 -3.89
CA VAL A 161 -9.07 2.30 -4.21
C VAL A 161 -9.43 3.23 -5.37
N GLY A 162 -9.97 2.68 -6.45
CA GLY A 162 -10.23 3.47 -7.67
C GLY A 162 -8.95 3.88 -8.43
N TRP A 163 -7.80 3.28 -8.11
CA TRP A 163 -6.57 3.44 -8.88
C TRP A 163 -6.04 2.09 -9.34
N LYS A 164 -5.57 2.01 -10.58
CA LYS A 164 -4.88 0.85 -11.15
C LYS A 164 -3.38 1.06 -11.13
N ALA A 165 -2.65 0.18 -10.45
CA ALA A 165 -1.19 0.23 -10.43
C ALA A 165 -0.57 -0.74 -11.45
N PRO A 166 0.61 -0.43 -12.02
CA PRO A 166 1.35 -1.39 -12.81
C PRO A 166 1.97 -2.42 -11.86
N SER A 167 1.49 -3.66 -11.92
CA SER A 167 1.94 -4.79 -11.08
C SER A 167 1.78 -4.57 -9.56
N PRO A 168 0.53 -4.48 -9.04
CA PRO A 168 0.30 -4.49 -7.61
C PRO A 168 0.85 -5.78 -6.98
N ALA A 169 1.29 -5.70 -5.72
CA ALA A 169 1.76 -6.86 -4.96
C ALA A 169 0.59 -7.78 -4.56
N LEU A 170 -0.57 -7.18 -4.32
CA LEU A 170 -1.80 -7.84 -3.92
C LEU A 170 -3.00 -7.15 -4.58
N THR A 171 -4.03 -7.91 -4.94
CA THR A 171 -5.33 -7.37 -5.34
C THR A 171 -6.42 -7.89 -4.41
N ILE A 172 -7.36 -7.01 -4.08
CA ILE A 172 -8.50 -7.28 -3.22
C ILE A 172 -9.76 -6.93 -4.00
N ASP A 173 -10.65 -7.91 -4.15
CA ASP A 173 -12.00 -7.70 -4.64
C ASP A 173 -12.97 -7.95 -3.48
N ALA A 174 -13.71 -6.92 -3.10
CA ALA A 174 -14.60 -6.94 -1.96
C ALA A 174 -15.93 -6.26 -2.28
N HIS A 175 -17.01 -6.81 -1.72
CA HIS A 175 -18.35 -6.22 -1.79
C HIS A 175 -19.20 -6.69 -0.60
N VAL A 176 -20.21 -5.90 -0.24
CA VAL A 176 -21.19 -6.30 0.78
C VAL A 176 -22.15 -7.32 0.18
N SER A 177 -22.14 -8.54 0.69
CA SER A 177 -22.90 -9.67 0.15
C SER A 177 -24.27 -9.85 0.82
N ALA A 178 -24.42 -9.43 2.08
CA ALA A 178 -25.69 -9.53 2.81
C ALA A 178 -25.86 -8.46 3.90
N TYR A 179 -27.12 -8.15 4.24
CA TYR A 179 -27.50 -7.30 5.38
C TYR A 179 -28.37 -8.07 6.38
N ARG A 180 -28.24 -7.76 7.67
CA ARG A 180 -28.98 -8.38 8.78
C ARG A 180 -29.80 -7.36 9.57
N GLY A 181 -30.89 -7.83 10.19
CA GLY A 181 -31.76 -7.03 11.07
C GLY A 181 -32.88 -6.27 10.35
N ILE A 182 -32.98 -6.43 9.04
CA ILE A 182 -34.06 -5.90 8.21
C ILE A 182 -35.02 -7.01 7.80
N GLY A 183 -36.31 -6.71 7.80
CA GLY A 183 -37.40 -7.58 7.35
C GLY A 183 -38.31 -6.84 6.39
N ARG A 184 -39.44 -7.46 6.02
CA ARG A 184 -40.45 -6.80 5.17
C ARG A 184 -41.05 -5.59 5.90
N GLY A 185 -40.72 -4.38 5.43
CA GLY A 185 -41.26 -3.12 5.92
C GLY A 185 -40.86 -2.73 7.36
N THR A 186 -39.93 -3.45 7.99
CA THR A 186 -39.54 -3.25 9.40
C THR A 186 -38.06 -3.56 9.62
N GLY A 187 -37.49 -3.05 10.71
CA GLY A 187 -36.13 -3.40 11.17
C GLY A 187 -35.09 -2.29 11.04
N ARG A 188 -33.87 -2.57 11.51
CA ARG A 188 -32.68 -1.72 11.38
C ARG A 188 -31.51 -2.60 10.98
N ILE A 189 -30.58 -2.07 10.18
CA ILE A 189 -29.34 -2.79 9.89
C ILE A 189 -28.60 -3.00 11.22
N THR A 190 -28.43 -4.26 11.58
CA THR A 190 -27.72 -4.70 12.80
C THR A 190 -26.38 -5.31 12.48
N GLY A 191 -26.15 -5.66 11.21
CA GLY A 191 -24.90 -6.19 10.70
C GLY A 191 -24.97 -6.43 9.19
N TYR A 192 -23.83 -6.77 8.61
CA TYR A 192 -23.68 -7.10 7.19
C TYR A 192 -22.52 -8.06 6.98
N ASP A 193 -22.48 -8.73 5.83
CA ASP A 193 -21.38 -9.59 5.42
C ASP A 193 -20.62 -8.95 4.26
N ILE A 194 -19.29 -9.03 4.30
CA ILE A 194 -18.41 -8.61 3.22
C ILE A 194 -17.77 -9.87 2.64
N ASP A 195 -18.02 -10.15 1.36
CA ASP A 195 -17.26 -11.18 0.65
C ASP A 195 -15.97 -10.54 0.13
N VAL A 196 -14.84 -11.17 0.45
CA VAL A 196 -13.52 -10.66 0.12
C VAL A 196 -12.71 -11.75 -0.55
N THR A 197 -12.27 -11.46 -1.77
CA THR A 197 -11.27 -12.23 -2.49
C THR A 197 -9.95 -11.49 -2.45
N VAL A 198 -8.90 -12.18 -2.02
CA VAL A 198 -7.53 -11.68 -2.08
C VAL A 198 -6.73 -12.52 -3.06
N ALA A 199 -5.97 -11.87 -3.94
CA ALA A 199 -5.13 -12.55 -4.92
C ALA A 199 -3.75 -11.90 -5.03
N ASP A 200 -2.72 -12.73 -5.12
CA ASP A 200 -1.40 -12.34 -5.59
C ASP A 200 -1.13 -13.00 -6.96
N LYS A 201 0.14 -13.09 -7.39
CA LYS A 201 0.49 -13.71 -8.68
C LYS A 201 0.29 -15.23 -8.73
N THR A 202 0.23 -15.90 -7.58
CA THR A 202 0.28 -17.37 -7.47
C THR A 202 -0.91 -17.95 -6.71
N HIS A 203 -1.52 -17.21 -5.79
CA HIS A 203 -2.58 -17.66 -4.92
C HIS A 203 -3.79 -16.75 -5.00
N ARG A 204 -4.97 -17.36 -4.83
CA ARG A 204 -6.24 -16.68 -4.67
C ARG A 204 -6.98 -17.31 -3.51
N GLN A 205 -7.43 -16.49 -2.58
CA GLN A 205 -8.15 -16.91 -1.39
C GLN A 205 -9.43 -16.08 -1.25
N HIS A 206 -10.45 -16.67 -0.64
CA HIS A 206 -11.75 -16.03 -0.44
C HIS A 206 -12.23 -16.26 0.99
N ALA A 207 -12.79 -15.23 1.61
CA ALA A 207 -13.47 -15.34 2.89
C ALA A 207 -14.62 -14.34 2.99
N THR A 208 -15.56 -14.63 3.88
CA THR A 208 -16.69 -13.77 4.22
C THR A 208 -16.52 -13.21 5.63
N TYR A 209 -16.66 -11.90 5.77
CA TYR A 209 -16.48 -11.14 7.01
C TYR A 209 -17.82 -10.59 7.51
N GLY A 210 -18.29 -11.09 8.65
CA GLY A 210 -19.48 -10.58 9.30
C GLY A 210 -19.18 -9.39 10.21
N VAL A 211 -19.75 -8.23 9.90
CA VAL A 211 -19.69 -7.02 10.75
C VAL A 211 -21.01 -6.83 11.51
N GLY A 212 -20.93 -6.36 12.76
CA GLY A 212 -22.09 -6.11 13.61
C GLY A 212 -22.61 -7.36 14.32
N GLN A 213 -23.92 -7.42 14.58
CA GLN A 213 -24.53 -8.54 15.30
C GLN A 213 -24.38 -9.85 14.52
N ARG A 214 -23.89 -10.88 15.22
CA ARG A 214 -23.76 -12.24 14.67
C ARG A 214 -25.14 -12.81 14.32
N PRO A 215 -25.22 -13.70 13.31
CA PRO A 215 -26.46 -14.39 12.99
C PRO A 215 -26.97 -15.14 14.22
N ARG A 216 -28.16 -14.81 14.70
CA ARG A 216 -28.85 -15.66 15.67
C ARG A 216 -29.51 -16.78 14.89
N LEU A 217 -28.99 -18.00 15.01
CA LEU A 217 -29.68 -19.19 14.52
C LEU A 217 -31.06 -19.22 15.19
N ARG A 218 -32.13 -19.00 14.43
CA ARG A 218 -33.49 -19.28 14.88
C ARG A 218 -33.78 -20.73 14.51
N ALA A 219 -33.98 -21.58 15.51
CA ALA A 219 -34.61 -22.88 15.30
C ALA A 219 -35.99 -22.62 14.68
N VAL A 220 -36.23 -23.25 13.53
CA VAL A 220 -37.53 -23.26 12.83
C VAL A 220 -38.33 -24.44 13.33
#